data_AF-A0A960IJH2-F1
#
_entry.id   AF-A0A960IJH2-F1
#
_cell.length_a   1.000
_cell.length_b   1.000
_cell.length_c   1.000
_cell.angle_alpha   90.00
_cell.angle_beta   90.00
_cell.angle_gamma   90.00
#
_symmetry.space_group_name_H-M   'P 1'
#
loop_
_entity.id
_entity.type
_entity.pdbx_description
1 polymer ?
#
loop_
_entity_poly.entity_id
_entity_poly.type
_entity_poly.pdbx_seq_one_letter_code
_entity_poly.pdbx_strand_id
1 'polypeptide(L)'
;MYRELHDLLTDPSHDRGTRLLRLQGWRGDQLCRATDAGLVARLAPAFCALGGLTVALVGSSALAAAVAVTAAIGVVAANHPVEWVANALAARGGRVPLPRNRAAKRLGCAIGTVLLVVAAVAFASGHTVAGVASAGVLAAVAG
;
A
#
# COMPACT_ATOMS: atom_id res chain seq x y z
N MET A 1 21.53 7.04 3.29
CA MET A 1 20.12 6.77 3.62
C MET A 1 19.59 7.71 4.70
N TYR A 2 20.22 7.83 5.89
CA TYR A 2 19.73 8.72 6.96
C TYR A 2 19.60 10.20 6.56
N ARG A 3 20.64 10.79 5.93
CA ARG A 3 20.60 12.18 5.46
C ARG A 3 19.47 12.43 4.46
N GLU A 4 19.32 11.57 3.46
CA GLU A 4 18.24 11.68 2.46
C GLU A 4 16.85 11.58 3.09
N LEU A 5 16.66 10.70 4.09
CA LEU A 5 15.40 10.59 4.81
C LEU A 5 15.14 11.83 5.67
N HIS A 6 16.15 12.32 6.38
CA HIS A 6 16.07 13.55 7.17
C HIS A 6 15.64 14.72 6.28
N ASP A 7 16.34 14.94 5.17
CA ASP A 7 16.03 16.01 4.22
C ASP A 7 14.61 15.88 3.66
N LEU A 8 14.18 14.67 3.32
CA LEU A 8 12.81 14.42 2.84
C LEU A 8 11.74 14.78 3.89
N LEU A 9 12.02 14.59 5.17
CA LEU A 9 11.08 14.84 6.26
C LEU A 9 11.11 16.31 6.71
N THR A 10 12.25 16.98 6.62
CA THR A 10 12.44 18.35 7.14
C THR A 10 12.34 19.44 6.08
N ASP A 11 12.60 19.14 4.80
CA ASP A 11 12.63 20.16 3.75
C ASP A 11 11.20 20.63 3.37
N PRO A 12 10.83 21.89 3.68
CA PRO A 12 9.49 22.41 3.44
C PRO A 12 9.15 22.58 1.94
N SER A 13 10.14 22.51 1.04
CA SER A 13 9.90 22.64 -0.40
C SER A 13 9.13 21.45 -1.00
N HIS A 14 9.14 20.30 -0.33
CA HIS A 14 8.38 19.13 -0.75
C HIS A 14 6.96 19.15 -0.17
N ASP A 15 5.95 19.20 -1.03
CA ASP A 15 4.56 18.97 -0.62
C ASP A 15 4.36 17.53 -0.08
N ARG A 16 3.28 17.31 0.67
CA ARG A 16 2.98 16.01 1.30
C ARG A 16 2.91 14.87 0.28
N GLY A 17 2.33 15.10 -0.90
CA GLY A 17 2.21 14.11 -1.95
C GLY A 17 3.58 13.67 -2.44
N THR A 18 4.43 14.62 -2.84
CA THR A 18 5.80 14.35 -3.27
C THR A 18 6.61 13.60 -2.21
N ARG A 19 6.48 13.95 -0.92
CA ARG A 19 7.14 13.23 0.18
C ARG A 19 6.70 11.77 0.24
N LEU A 20 5.40 11.50 0.18
CA LEU A 20 4.86 10.14 0.22
C LEU A 20 5.29 9.31 -0.99
N LEU A 21 5.29 9.89 -2.20
CA LEU A 21 5.78 9.21 -3.41
C LEU A 21 7.27 8.86 -3.29
N ARG A 22 8.07 9.75 -2.69
CA ARG A 22 9.48 9.49 -2.43
C ARG A 22 9.69 8.44 -1.33
N LEU A 23 8.86 8.40 -0.29
CA LEU A 23 8.90 7.33 0.72
C LEU A 23 8.56 5.96 0.12
N GLN A 24 7.74 5.92 -0.94
CA GLN A 24 7.48 4.71 -1.72
C GLN A 24 8.64 4.30 -2.65
N GLY A 25 9.72 5.09 -2.68
CA GLY A 25 10.95 4.81 -3.41
C GLY A 25 10.99 5.35 -4.84
N TRP A 26 9.99 6.13 -5.26
CA TRP A 26 10.02 6.75 -6.59
C TRP A 26 10.99 7.93 -6.67
N ARG A 27 11.72 8.02 -7.78
CA ARG A 27 12.76 9.03 -8.07
C ARG A 27 12.78 9.33 -9.58
N GLY A 28 13.31 10.48 -9.97
CA GLY A 28 13.51 10.86 -11.38
C GLY A 28 12.23 10.79 -12.22
N ASP A 29 12.33 10.20 -13.41
CA ASP A 29 11.23 9.99 -14.37
C ASP A 29 10.01 9.28 -13.76
N GLN A 30 10.24 8.37 -12.80
CA GLN A 30 9.17 7.64 -12.14
C GLN A 30 8.42 8.49 -11.13
N LEU A 31 9.12 9.43 -10.48
CA LEU A 31 8.46 10.38 -9.60
C LEU A 31 7.54 11.28 -10.43
N CYS A 32 8.02 11.81 -11.56
CA CYS A 32 7.18 12.59 -12.48
C CYS A 32 5.93 11.80 -12.91
N ARG A 33 6.10 10.57 -13.41
CA ARG A 33 4.96 9.72 -13.81
C ARG A 33 4.00 9.40 -12.67
N ALA A 34 4.51 9.18 -11.46
CA ALA A 34 3.67 8.94 -10.28
C ALA A 34 2.92 10.20 -9.84
N THR A 35 3.54 11.37 -9.95
CA THR A 35 2.90 12.67 -9.71
C THR A 35 1.80 12.94 -10.75
N ASP A 36 2.07 12.68 -12.04
CA ASP A 36 1.09 12.84 -13.12
C ASP A 36 -0.11 11.89 -12.97
N ALA A 37 0.12 10.69 -12.41
CA ALA A 37 -0.94 9.75 -12.07
C ALA A 37 -1.76 10.19 -10.82
N GLY A 38 -1.31 11.18 -10.07
CA GLY A 38 -2.02 11.76 -8.92
C GLY A 38 -2.41 10.71 -7.88
N LEU A 39 -3.69 10.71 -7.49
CA LEU A 39 -4.22 9.77 -6.48
C LEU A 39 -4.08 8.30 -6.88
N VAL A 40 -3.98 8.00 -8.18
CA VAL A 40 -3.82 6.62 -8.67
C VAL A 40 -2.53 6.00 -8.13
N ALA A 41 -1.48 6.80 -7.94
CA ALA A 41 -0.20 6.34 -7.38
C ALA A 41 -0.30 5.83 -5.93
N ARG A 42 -1.36 6.22 -5.22
CA ARG A 42 -1.67 5.82 -3.84
C ARG A 42 -2.69 4.68 -3.76
N LEU A 43 -3.09 4.05 -4.86
CA LEU A 43 -4.13 3.00 -4.84
C LEU A 43 -3.79 1.80 -3.97
N ALA A 44 -2.58 1.24 -4.08
CA ALA A 44 -2.19 0.08 -3.27
C ALA A 44 -2.25 0.38 -1.75
N PRO A 45 -1.59 1.44 -1.22
CA PRO A 45 -1.69 1.75 0.20
C PRO A 45 -3.12 2.13 0.62
N ALA A 46 -3.87 2.87 -0.20
CA ALA A 46 -5.27 3.18 0.11
C ALA A 46 -6.14 1.92 0.19
N PHE A 47 -5.94 0.96 -0.72
CA PHE A 47 -6.62 -0.33 -0.70
C PHE A 47 -6.26 -1.14 0.54
N CYS A 48 -4.99 -1.20 0.93
CA CYS A 48 -4.58 -1.87 2.17
C CYS A 48 -5.13 -1.17 3.42
N ALA A 49 -5.20 0.16 3.43
CA ALA A 49 -5.75 0.92 4.55
C ALA A 49 -7.25 0.64 4.72
N LEU A 50 -8.02 0.76 3.64
CA LEU A 50 -9.45 0.47 3.61
C LEU A 50 -9.73 -1.01 3.88
N GLY A 51 -8.93 -1.91 3.32
CA GLY A 51 -9.02 -3.35 3.55
C GLY A 51 -8.77 -3.71 5.01
N GLY A 52 -7.72 -3.15 5.62
CA GLY A 52 -7.42 -3.32 7.05
C GLY A 52 -8.55 -2.80 7.94
N LEU A 53 -9.08 -1.60 7.65
CA LEU A 53 -10.22 -1.06 8.39
C LEU A 53 -11.46 -1.95 8.27
N THR A 54 -11.77 -2.39 7.04
CA THR A 54 -12.92 -3.27 6.80
C THR A 54 -12.78 -4.61 7.51
N VAL A 55 -11.58 -5.20 7.48
CA VAL A 55 -11.25 -6.43 8.21
C VAL A 55 -11.42 -6.24 9.72
N ALA A 56 -10.96 -5.12 10.27
CA ALA A 56 -11.10 -4.80 11.69
C ALA A 56 -12.57 -4.66 12.10
N LEU A 57 -13.39 -4.01 11.27
CA LEU A 57 -14.81 -3.81 11.55
C LEU A 57 -15.65 -5.09 11.42
N VAL A 58 -15.35 -5.92 10.40
CA VAL A 58 -16.12 -7.13 10.10
C VAL A 58 -15.65 -8.31 10.95
N GLY A 59 -14.36 -8.37 11.32
CA GLY A 59 -13.80 -9.47 12.10
C GLY A 59 -13.72 -10.81 11.36
N SER A 60 -13.69 -10.80 10.02
CA SER A 60 -13.72 -12.01 9.19
C SER A 60 -12.32 -12.51 8.83
N SER A 61 -12.01 -13.76 9.21
CA SER A 61 -10.76 -14.45 8.84
C SER A 61 -10.62 -14.63 7.33
N ALA A 62 -11.72 -14.99 6.64
CA ALA A 62 -11.74 -15.16 5.19
C ALA A 62 -11.47 -13.84 4.45
N LEU A 63 -12.06 -12.74 4.92
CA LEU A 63 -11.80 -11.42 4.35
C LEU A 63 -10.33 -11.01 4.59
N ALA A 64 -9.81 -11.19 5.81
CA ALA A 64 -8.43 -10.90 6.13
C ALA A 64 -7.45 -11.68 5.24
N ALA A 65 -7.70 -12.97 5.04
CA ALA A 65 -6.90 -13.84 4.17
C ALA A 65 -6.97 -13.39 2.69
N ALA A 66 -8.16 -13.04 2.18
CA ALA A 66 -8.32 -12.56 0.81
C ALA A 66 -7.52 -11.27 0.56
N VAL A 67 -7.59 -10.30 1.48
CA VAL A 67 -6.80 -9.06 1.37
C VAL A 67 -5.30 -9.37 1.52
N ALA A 68 -4.91 -10.29 2.42
CA ALA A 68 -3.51 -10.71 2.60
C ALA A 68 -2.90 -11.25 1.30
N VAL A 69 -3.65 -12.06 0.55
CA VAL A 69 -3.21 -12.61 -0.76
C VAL A 69 -2.93 -11.49 -1.74
N THR A 70 -3.80 -10.47 -1.83
CA THR A 70 -3.56 -9.35 -2.75
C THR A 70 -2.30 -8.56 -2.40
N ALA A 71 -2.07 -8.32 -1.10
CA ALA A 71 -0.86 -7.69 -0.60
C ALA A 71 0.38 -8.56 -0.89
N ALA A 72 0.28 -9.89 -0.72
CA ALA A 72 1.38 -10.83 -0.96
C ALA A 72 1.80 -10.82 -2.43
N ILE A 73 0.83 -10.76 -3.36
CA ILE A 73 1.11 -10.58 -4.78
C ILE A 73 1.89 -9.28 -5.00
N GLY A 74 1.49 -8.19 -4.34
CA GLY A 74 2.18 -6.89 -4.40
C GLY A 74 3.63 -6.89 -3.92
N VAL A 75 4.05 -7.88 -3.13
CA VAL A 75 5.45 -8.05 -2.68
C VAL A 75 6.35 -8.45 -3.84
N VAL A 76 5.92 -9.42 -4.64
CA VAL A 76 6.74 -10.07 -5.68
C VAL A 76 6.49 -9.47 -7.06
N ALA A 77 5.27 -8.99 -7.32
CA ALA A 77 4.86 -8.48 -8.61
C ALA A 77 5.45 -7.11 -8.94
N ALA A 78 5.35 -6.75 -10.22
CA ALA A 78 5.68 -5.41 -10.71
C ALA A 78 4.81 -4.32 -10.06
N ASN A 79 3.54 -4.62 -9.81
CA ASN A 79 2.53 -3.72 -9.29
C ASN A 79 1.52 -4.53 -8.45
N HIS A 80 0.79 -3.88 -7.55
CA HIS A 80 -0.27 -4.52 -6.77
C HIS A 80 -1.47 -4.87 -7.68
N PRO A 81 -2.27 -5.92 -7.38
CA PRO A 81 -3.44 -6.27 -8.21
C PRO A 81 -4.37 -5.09 -8.55
N VAL A 82 -4.67 -4.21 -7.60
CA VAL A 82 -5.50 -3.01 -7.86
C VAL A 82 -4.86 -2.03 -8.84
N GLU A 83 -3.53 -1.97 -8.88
CA GLU A 83 -2.78 -1.12 -9.81
C GLU A 83 -2.73 -1.73 -11.20
N TRP A 84 -2.82 -3.06 -11.35
CA TRP A 84 -2.98 -3.69 -12.66
C TRP A 84 -4.27 -3.26 -13.33
N VAL A 85 -5.37 -3.24 -12.56
CA VAL A 85 -6.66 -2.76 -13.05
C VAL A 85 -6.55 -1.30 -13.46
N ALA A 86 -5.94 -0.46 -12.61
CA ALA A 86 -5.74 0.96 -12.92
C ALA A 86 -4.89 1.17 -14.18
N ASN A 87 -3.80 0.42 -14.34
CA ASN A 87 -2.92 0.50 -15.52
C ASN A 87 -3.61 -0.03 -16.79
N ALA A 88 -4.44 -1.06 -16.69
CA ALA A 88 -5.23 -1.55 -17.81
C ALA A 88 -6.25 -0.50 -18.28
N LEU A 89 -6.89 0.20 -17.33
CA LEU A 89 -7.78 1.32 -17.64
C LEU A 89 -7.02 2.52 -18.21
N ALA A 90 -5.83 2.82 -17.70
CA ALA A 90 -4.97 3.88 -18.22
C ALA A 90 -4.56 3.59 -19.68
N ALA A 91 -4.16 2.36 -19.98
CA ALA A 91 -3.79 1.93 -21.33
C ALA A 91 -4.96 2.08 -22.33
N ARG A 92 -6.19 1.75 -21.91
CA ARG A 92 -7.39 1.95 -22.74
C ARG A 92 -7.75 3.42 -22.96
N GLY A 93 -7.44 4.29 -22.00
CA GLY A 93 -7.77 5.71 -22.04
C GLY A 93 -6.63 6.62 -22.52
N GLY A 94 -5.52 6.08 -23.00
CA GLY A 94 -4.34 6.86 -23.42
C GLY A 94 -3.65 7.62 -22.28
N ARG A 95 -3.84 7.20 -21.03
CA ARG A 95 -3.23 7.83 -19.85
C ARG A 95 -1.89 7.17 -19.52
N VAL A 96 -1.01 7.92 -18.84
CA VAL A 96 0.29 7.41 -18.38
C VAL A 96 0.07 6.30 -17.35
N PRO A 97 0.62 5.08 -17.58
CA PRO A 97 0.52 4.01 -16.60
C PRO A 97 1.47 4.26 -15.41
N LEU A 98 1.09 3.72 -14.24
CA LEU A 98 1.93 3.77 -13.06
C LEU A 98 3.28 3.07 -13.31
N PRO A 99 4.39 3.63 -12.80
CA PRO A 99 5.66 2.94 -12.81
C PRO A 99 5.60 1.66 -11.96
N ARG A 100 6.52 0.73 -12.21
CA ARG A 100 6.65 -0.50 -11.41
C ARG A 100 6.99 -0.14 -9.95
N ASN A 101 6.42 -0.87 -9.00
CA ASN A 101 6.64 -0.71 -7.58
C ASN A 101 8.10 -0.98 -7.22
N ARG A 102 8.71 -0.02 -6.52
CA ARG A 102 10.07 -0.10 -6.00
C ARG A 102 10.12 -0.90 -4.69
N ALA A 103 11.33 -1.24 -4.26
CA ALA A 103 11.56 -2.04 -3.06
C ALA A 103 10.83 -1.48 -1.83
N ALA A 104 10.84 -0.15 -1.62
CA ALA A 104 10.15 0.47 -0.49
C ALA A 104 8.61 0.26 -0.54
N LYS A 105 7.99 0.42 -1.72
CA LYS A 105 6.55 0.14 -1.87
C LYS A 105 6.20 -1.34 -1.74
N ARG A 106 7.07 -2.24 -2.22
CA ARG A 106 6.93 -3.70 -2.03
C ARG A 106 7.10 -4.11 -0.56
N LEU A 107 7.99 -3.45 0.18
CA LEU A 107 8.13 -3.63 1.62
C LEU A 107 6.84 -3.24 2.36
N GLY A 108 6.19 -2.15 1.95
CA GLY A 108 4.85 -1.80 2.47
C GLY A 108 3.82 -2.91 2.23
N CYS A 109 3.83 -3.53 1.05
CA CYS A 109 2.97 -4.69 0.77
C CYS A 109 3.32 -5.88 1.68
N ALA A 110 4.61 -6.14 1.95
CA ALA A 110 5.04 -7.24 2.81
C ALA A 110 4.60 -7.04 4.26
N ILE A 111 4.74 -5.82 4.80
CA ILE A 111 4.22 -5.44 6.12
C ILE A 111 2.70 -5.66 6.15
N GLY A 112 1.99 -5.21 5.10
CA GLY A 112 0.55 -5.43 4.96
C GLY A 112 0.16 -6.91 4.97
N THR A 113 0.88 -7.75 4.22
CA THR A 113 0.68 -9.20 4.22
C THR A 113 0.83 -9.78 5.62
N VAL A 114 1.92 -9.46 6.33
CA VAL A 114 2.16 -10.00 7.69
C VAL A 114 1.02 -9.61 8.63
N LEU A 115 0.64 -8.34 8.67
CA LEU A 115 -0.43 -7.87 9.55
C LEU A 115 -1.79 -8.51 9.24
N LEU A 116 -2.10 -8.73 7.96
CA LEU A 116 -3.35 -9.37 7.55
C LEU A 116 -3.34 -10.88 7.79
N VAL A 117 -2.21 -11.56 7.62
CA VAL A 117 -2.07 -12.99 7.98
C VAL A 117 -2.25 -13.17 9.48
N VAL A 118 -1.62 -12.32 10.30
CA VAL A 118 -1.81 -12.31 11.76
C VAL A 118 -3.27 -12.08 12.10
N ALA A 119 -3.94 -11.11 11.44
CA ALA A 119 -5.36 -10.87 11.66
C ALA A 119 -6.23 -12.08 11.28
N ALA A 120 -5.95 -12.71 10.13
CA ALA A 120 -6.70 -13.87 9.65
C ALA A 120 -6.59 -15.06 10.62
N VAL A 121 -5.38 -15.37 11.09
CA VAL A 121 -5.14 -16.42 12.09
C VAL A 121 -5.84 -16.08 13.40
N ALA A 122 -5.70 -14.84 13.88
CA ALA A 122 -6.33 -14.41 15.13
C ALA A 122 -7.86 -14.55 15.07
N PHE A 123 -8.52 -14.09 14.01
CA PHE A 123 -9.96 -14.26 13.83
C PHE A 123 -10.38 -15.73 13.68
N ALA A 124 -9.60 -16.53 12.95
CA ALA A 124 -9.87 -17.96 12.81
C ALA A 124 -9.78 -18.72 14.15
N SER A 125 -8.91 -18.26 15.06
CA SER A 125 -8.74 -18.83 16.40
C SER A 125 -9.59 -18.14 17.48
N GLY A 126 -10.53 -17.25 17.12
CA GLY A 126 -11.41 -16.55 18.07
C GLY A 126 -10.75 -15.41 18.87
N HIS A 127 -9.51 -15.03 18.57
CA HIS A 127 -8.79 -13.93 19.22
C HIS A 127 -9.14 -12.58 18.58
N THR A 128 -10.40 -12.15 18.72
CA THR A 128 -10.95 -10.96 18.04
C THR A 128 -10.13 -9.70 18.30
N VAL A 129 -9.71 -9.45 19.55
CA VAL A 129 -8.94 -8.25 19.91
C VAL A 129 -7.61 -8.19 19.16
N ALA A 130 -6.87 -9.30 19.08
CA ALA A 130 -5.61 -9.36 18.34
C ALA A 130 -5.83 -9.17 16.83
N GLY A 131 -6.91 -9.73 16.30
CA GLY A 131 -7.30 -9.56 14.89
C GLY A 131 -7.60 -8.10 14.55
N VAL A 132 -8.42 -7.45 15.37
CA VAL A 132 -8.77 -6.02 15.23
C VAL A 132 -7.53 -5.14 15.38
N ALA A 133 -6.68 -5.40 16.37
CA ALA A 133 -5.47 -4.62 16.59
C ALA A 133 -4.52 -4.70 15.39
N SER A 134 -4.25 -5.90 14.88
CA SER A 134 -3.36 -6.08 13.72
C SER A 134 -3.89 -5.41 12.45
N ALA A 135 -5.18 -5.58 12.16
CA ALA A 135 -5.84 -4.96 11.01
C ALA A 135 -5.97 -3.44 11.14
N GLY A 136 -6.21 -2.95 12.36
CA GLY A 136 -6.25 -1.52 12.68
C GLY A 136 -4.89 -0.84 12.56
N VAL A 137 -3.81 -1.51 12.99
CA VAL A 137 -2.44 -1.03 12.78
C VAL A 137 -2.16 -0.89 11.28
N LEU A 138 -2.52 -1.89 10.47
CA LEU A 138 -2.39 -1.77 9.01
C LEU A 138 -3.15 -0.55 8.47
N ALA A 139 -4.41 -0.37 8.88
CA ALA A 139 -5.23 0.76 8.47
C ALA A 139 -4.56 2.11 8.77
N ALA A 140 -3.98 2.23 9.97
CA ALA A 140 -3.32 3.45 10.42
C ALA A 140 -2.01 3.74 9.67
N VAL A 141 -1.17 2.72 9.41
CA VAL A 141 0.15 2.94 8.80
C VAL A 141 0.13 2.99 7.27
N ALA A 142 -0.90 2.42 6.63
CA ALA A 142 -1.07 2.48 5.18
C ALA A 142 -1.73 3.78 4.70
N GLY A 143 -2.43 4.49 5.60
CA GLY A 143 -3.12 5.77 5.36
C GLY A 143 -2.23 6.91 4.86
#